data_AF-A0A2J6TMR7-F1
#
_entry.id   AF-A0A2J6TMR7-F1
#
_cell.length_a   1.000
_cell.length_b   1.000
_cell.length_c   1.000
_cell.angle_alpha   90.00
_cell.angle_beta   90.00
_cell.angle_gamma   90.00
#
_symmetry.space_group_name_H-M   'P 1'
#
loop_
_entity.id
_entity.type
_entity.pdbx_description
1 polymer ?
#
loop_
_entity_poly.entity_id
_entity_poly.type
_entity_poly.pdbx_seq_one_letter_code
_entity_poly.pdbx_strand_id
1 'polypeptide(L)'
;MAPTNSRLRRRIYIPVLCSMTALLWLFFKRPPPAGDLVPDYGTLHPLRPKPSLAIATLFCGESYDDDSYFDFTRVLTYQLLHDPATSLNASIPFLILVCPAAPTWQRERLRADGATIIETADLNLPGWIHTGVTRWKDQFLKLRLWEMVQYDRILYMDADTTLAGPIDSIFDEEIVKLPATTLPSRKAEIKGDEAPLPANYVFAARSNNEFTGQRDHPFPPPPTTLFSAGFWIIAPSKEMFDYLMSVTGHRRRFNPTTMEQSLLNYAFRREGAMPWMEVNYRWSATWPNLKDLEGGVVTLHEKLQWEGPVELQDLWKEKKRKMDAFFAEKS
;
A
#
# COMPACT_ATOMS: atom_id res chain seq x y z
N MET A 1 54.40 -45.18 24.40
CA MET A 1 53.98 -44.86 23.01
C MET A 1 52.48 -45.09 22.91
N ALA A 2 51.57 -44.21 22.49
CA ALA A 2 51.50 -42.77 22.35
C ALA A 2 49.98 -42.42 22.21
N PRO A 3 49.34 -41.67 23.12
CA PRO A 3 47.97 -41.19 22.93
C PRO A 3 47.99 -39.74 22.43
N THR A 4 48.40 -39.51 21.18
CA THR A 4 48.62 -38.13 20.66
C THR A 4 47.79 -37.75 19.44
N ASN A 5 47.07 -38.68 18.80
CA ASN A 5 46.38 -38.38 17.53
C ASN A 5 44.99 -37.73 17.67
N SER A 6 44.22 -38.00 18.72
CA SER A 6 42.84 -37.47 18.83
C SER A 6 42.77 -36.01 19.31
N ARG A 7 43.68 -35.62 20.22
CA ARG A 7 43.77 -34.24 20.73
C ARG A 7 44.33 -33.27 19.69
N LEU A 8 45.29 -33.72 18.88
CA LEU A 8 45.86 -32.91 17.78
C LEU A 8 44.84 -32.72 16.65
N ARG A 9 44.10 -33.78 16.28
CA ARG A 9 42.97 -33.68 15.34
C ARG A 9 41.90 -32.71 15.82
N ARG A 10 41.42 -32.80 17.07
CA ARG A 10 40.43 -31.83 17.61
C ARG A 10 40.94 -30.39 17.62
N ARG A 11 42.23 -30.15 17.90
CA ARG A 11 42.85 -28.81 17.88
C ARG A 11 42.92 -28.18 16.49
N ILE A 12 42.85 -28.95 15.41
CA ILE A 12 42.92 -28.47 14.03
C ILE A 12 41.52 -28.44 13.38
N TYR A 13 40.71 -29.48 13.57
CA TYR A 13 39.39 -29.58 12.92
C TYR A 13 38.37 -28.57 13.45
N ILE A 14 38.38 -28.27 14.76
CA ILE A 14 37.45 -27.29 15.35
C ILE A 14 37.70 -25.88 14.79
N PRO A 15 38.93 -25.32 14.82
CA PRO A 15 39.16 -23.99 14.25
C PRO A 15 38.94 -23.96 12.74
N VAL A 16 39.29 -25.01 11.97
CA VAL A 16 39.01 -25.06 10.53
C VAL A 16 37.51 -25.07 10.25
N LEU A 17 36.71 -25.84 11.01
CA LEU A 17 35.26 -25.85 10.88
C LEU A 17 34.66 -24.50 11.28
N CYS A 18 35.12 -23.88 12.37
CA CYS A 18 34.70 -22.54 12.77
C CYS A 18 35.10 -21.47 11.73
N SER A 19 36.26 -21.58 11.11
CA SER A 19 36.69 -20.67 10.03
C SER A 19 35.86 -20.89 8.77
N MET A 20 35.55 -22.13 8.40
CA MET A 20 34.66 -22.43 7.27
C MET A 20 33.23 -21.94 7.52
N THR A 21 32.68 -22.15 8.72
CA THR A 21 31.34 -21.62 9.05
C THR A 21 31.34 -20.11 9.14
N ALA A 22 32.40 -19.47 9.65
CA ALA A 22 32.56 -18.02 9.63
C ALA A 22 32.73 -17.47 8.21
N LEU A 23 33.47 -18.14 7.34
CA LEU A 23 33.64 -17.75 5.93
C LEU A 23 32.34 -17.95 5.15
N LEU A 24 31.62 -19.05 5.35
CA LEU A 24 30.29 -19.27 4.80
C LEU A 24 29.30 -18.23 5.33
N TRP A 25 29.34 -17.94 6.63
CA TRP A 25 28.50 -16.91 7.24
C TRP A 25 28.80 -15.53 6.68
N LEU A 26 30.07 -15.17 6.52
CA LEU A 26 30.50 -13.92 5.88
C LEU A 26 30.11 -13.88 4.40
N PHE A 27 30.23 -15.00 3.68
CA PHE A 27 29.84 -15.11 2.27
C PHE A 27 28.32 -14.97 2.08
N PHE A 28 27.52 -15.65 2.89
CA PHE A 28 26.06 -15.55 2.90
C PHE A 28 25.54 -14.23 3.52
N LYS A 29 26.38 -13.48 4.24
CA LYS A 29 26.06 -12.14 4.75
C LYS A 29 26.54 -11.00 3.84
N ARG A 30 27.27 -11.26 2.75
CA ARG A 30 27.66 -10.18 1.84
C ARG A 30 26.38 -9.55 1.27
N PRO A 31 26.23 -8.22 1.35
CA PRO A 31 25.13 -7.56 0.67
C PRO A 31 25.26 -7.81 -0.84
N PRO A 32 24.14 -7.82 -1.57
CA PRO A 32 24.19 -7.89 -3.02
C PRO A 32 25.01 -6.72 -3.57
N PRO A 33 25.64 -6.88 -4.74
CA PRO A 33 26.32 -5.77 -5.39
C PRO A 33 25.34 -4.61 -5.61
N ALA A 34 25.86 -3.38 -5.65
CA ALA A 34 25.05 -2.23 -6.01
C ALA A 34 24.55 -2.39 -7.46
N GLY A 35 23.26 -2.11 -7.68
CA GLY A 35 22.69 -2.05 -9.02
C GLY A 35 23.07 -0.75 -9.72
N ASP A 36 22.84 -0.73 -11.03
CA ASP A 36 23.00 0.48 -11.86
C ASP A 36 21.63 1.09 -12.16
N LEU A 37 21.58 2.42 -12.25
CA LEU A 37 20.41 3.14 -12.75
C LEU A 37 20.41 3.12 -14.27
N VAL A 38 19.22 2.94 -14.83
CA VAL A 38 18.99 3.01 -16.28
C VAL A 38 18.21 4.30 -16.56
N PRO A 39 18.85 5.37 -17.08
CA PRO A 39 18.26 6.70 -17.15
C PRO A 39 16.92 6.80 -17.88
N ASP A 40 16.71 5.96 -18.90
CA ASP A 40 15.50 5.99 -19.75
C ASP A 40 14.48 4.91 -19.38
N TYR A 41 14.70 4.15 -18.29
CA TYR A 41 13.81 3.08 -17.86
C TYR A 41 12.71 3.61 -16.94
N GLY A 42 11.43 3.37 -17.22
CA GLY A 42 10.33 3.83 -16.36
C GLY A 42 10.30 5.35 -16.16
N THR A 43 10.42 6.10 -17.25
CA THR A 43 10.33 7.56 -17.22
C THR A 43 8.87 7.99 -17.10
N LEU A 44 8.64 9.10 -16.39
CA LEU A 44 7.31 9.68 -16.17
C LEU A 44 7.35 11.16 -16.46
N HIS A 45 6.21 11.72 -16.86
CA HIS A 45 6.06 13.14 -17.12
C HIS A 45 5.15 13.81 -16.06
N PRO A 46 5.31 15.13 -15.85
CA PRO A 46 4.35 15.92 -15.08
C PRO A 46 2.92 15.74 -15.58
N LEU A 47 1.96 15.88 -14.67
CA LEU A 47 0.55 15.81 -15.04
C LEU A 47 0.20 16.84 -16.11
N ARG A 48 -0.49 16.38 -17.15
CA ARG A 48 -1.04 17.23 -18.21
C ARG A 48 -2.26 18.01 -17.69
N PRO A 49 -2.70 19.09 -18.37
CA PRO A 49 -3.87 19.88 -17.94
C PRO A 49 -5.19 19.10 -17.81
N LYS A 50 -5.35 18.00 -18.56
CA LYS A 50 -6.48 17.07 -18.47
C LYS A 50 -5.95 15.66 -18.23
N PRO A 51 -5.55 15.34 -16.98
CA PRO A 51 -4.97 14.06 -16.67
C PRO A 51 -6.06 12.97 -16.59
N SER A 52 -5.67 11.74 -16.90
CA SER A 52 -6.47 10.54 -16.63
C SER A 52 -6.25 10.15 -15.16
N LEU A 53 -7.25 10.34 -14.32
CA LEU A 53 -7.15 10.08 -12.87
C LEU A 53 -8.05 8.92 -12.49
N ALA A 54 -7.78 8.26 -11.38
CA ALA A 54 -8.70 7.30 -10.77
C ALA A 54 -8.55 7.25 -9.25
N ILE A 55 -9.61 6.83 -8.57
CA ILE A 55 -9.56 6.38 -7.19
C ILE A 55 -9.83 4.88 -7.18
N ALA A 56 -9.09 4.12 -6.39
CA ALA A 56 -9.18 2.67 -6.34
C ALA A 56 -9.29 2.14 -4.91
N THR A 57 -9.98 1.01 -4.76
CA THR A 57 -9.93 0.17 -3.56
C THR A 57 -9.78 -1.30 -3.94
N LEU A 58 -9.51 -2.17 -2.96
CA LEU A 58 -9.42 -3.62 -3.12
C LEU A 58 -10.60 -4.29 -2.41
N PHE A 59 -11.29 -5.18 -3.11
CA PHE A 59 -12.35 -6.00 -2.55
C PHE A 59 -12.11 -7.48 -2.86
N CYS A 60 -12.00 -8.30 -1.82
CA CYS A 60 -11.69 -9.71 -1.99
C CYS A 60 -12.82 -10.65 -1.58
N GLY A 61 -13.94 -10.11 -1.10
CA GLY A 61 -14.94 -10.90 -0.39
C GLY A 61 -14.36 -11.49 0.90
N GLU A 62 -15.18 -12.19 1.66
CA GLU A 62 -14.80 -12.72 2.96
C GLU A 62 -14.80 -14.25 3.01
N SER A 63 -14.24 -14.82 4.07
CA SER A 63 -14.47 -16.21 4.44
C SER A 63 -15.67 -16.27 5.39
N TYR A 64 -16.77 -16.87 4.94
CA TYR A 64 -18.00 -17.26 5.65
C TYR A 64 -18.38 -16.49 6.94
N ASP A 65 -19.55 -15.84 6.90
CA ASP A 65 -20.34 -15.22 7.99
C ASP A 65 -20.00 -13.77 8.42
N ASP A 66 -19.08 -13.10 7.75
CA ASP A 66 -18.86 -11.66 7.91
C ASP A 66 -18.95 -10.97 6.52
N ASP A 67 -19.87 -10.00 6.41
CA ASP A 67 -20.09 -9.18 5.20
C ASP A 67 -19.59 -7.74 5.43
N SER A 68 -18.82 -7.49 6.49
CA SER A 68 -18.42 -6.13 6.87
C SER A 68 -17.59 -5.44 5.79
N TYR A 69 -16.62 -6.11 5.17
CA TYR A 69 -15.86 -5.52 4.05
C TYR A 69 -16.71 -5.31 2.81
N PHE A 70 -17.77 -6.09 2.62
CA PHE A 70 -18.74 -5.80 1.57
C PHE A 70 -19.50 -4.52 1.89
N ASP A 71 -19.99 -4.36 3.12
CA ASP A 71 -20.64 -3.13 3.58
C ASP A 71 -19.69 -1.91 3.51
N PHE A 72 -18.46 -2.03 3.97
CA PHE A 72 -17.44 -0.98 3.84
C PHE A 72 -17.23 -0.58 2.38
N THR A 73 -17.08 -1.55 1.47
CA THR A 73 -16.89 -1.28 0.04
C THR A 73 -18.11 -0.59 -0.57
N ARG A 74 -19.33 -0.99 -0.20
CA ARG A 74 -20.56 -0.34 -0.65
C ARG A 74 -20.70 1.08 -0.11
N VAL A 75 -20.40 1.28 1.17
CA VAL A 75 -20.42 2.61 1.81
C VAL A 75 -19.38 3.52 1.17
N LEU A 76 -18.17 3.04 0.89
CA LEU A 76 -17.16 3.79 0.16
C LEU A 76 -17.61 4.14 -1.27
N THR A 77 -18.22 3.18 -1.98
CA THR A 77 -18.82 3.41 -3.31
C THR A 77 -19.86 4.53 -3.25
N TYR A 78 -20.75 4.50 -2.28
CA TYR A 78 -21.75 5.54 -2.08
C TYR A 78 -21.14 6.90 -1.78
N GLN A 79 -20.17 6.96 -0.86
CA GLN A 79 -19.49 8.20 -0.51
C GLN A 79 -18.83 8.87 -1.73
N LEU A 80 -18.18 8.07 -2.59
CA LEU A 80 -17.43 8.58 -3.74
C LEU A 80 -18.32 8.86 -4.96
N LEU A 81 -19.42 8.13 -5.16
CA LEU A 81 -20.19 8.26 -6.40
C LEU A 81 -21.53 8.97 -6.23
N HIS A 82 -22.11 8.99 -5.03
CA HIS A 82 -23.52 9.34 -4.83
C HIS A 82 -23.79 10.37 -3.73
N ASP A 83 -22.98 10.41 -2.67
CA ASP A 83 -23.19 11.36 -1.56
C ASP A 83 -22.81 12.79 -2.01
N PRO A 84 -23.75 13.76 -2.07
CA PRO A 84 -23.45 15.12 -2.52
C PRO A 84 -22.38 15.84 -1.69
N ALA A 85 -22.11 15.38 -0.47
CA ALA A 85 -21.09 15.96 0.41
C ALA A 85 -19.67 15.51 0.06
N THR A 86 -19.50 14.39 -0.64
CA THR A 86 -18.20 13.73 -0.83
C THR A 86 -17.97 13.19 -2.24
N SER A 87 -19.00 13.19 -3.09
CA SER A 87 -18.96 12.62 -4.44
C SER A 87 -17.88 13.25 -5.30
N LEU A 88 -17.22 12.40 -6.09
CA LEU A 88 -16.16 12.78 -7.01
C LEU A 88 -16.69 13.58 -8.20
N ASN A 89 -15.78 14.33 -8.79
CA ASN A 89 -15.93 14.81 -10.15
C ASN A 89 -16.15 13.61 -11.09
N ALA A 90 -17.20 13.68 -11.92
CA ALA A 90 -17.60 12.60 -12.82
C ALA A 90 -16.52 12.14 -13.83
N SER A 91 -15.44 12.93 -14.02
CA SER A 91 -14.29 12.53 -14.83
C SER A 91 -13.31 11.59 -14.13
N ILE A 92 -13.44 11.39 -12.80
CA ILE A 92 -12.58 10.52 -12.00
C ILE A 92 -13.35 9.24 -11.65
N PRO A 93 -13.11 8.12 -12.34
CA PRO A 93 -13.75 6.86 -12.00
C PRO A 93 -13.31 6.32 -10.63
N PHE A 94 -14.25 5.65 -9.95
CA PHE A 94 -13.95 4.80 -8.81
C PHE A 94 -13.82 3.35 -9.25
N LEU A 95 -12.63 2.79 -9.02
CA LEU A 95 -12.23 1.43 -9.39
C LEU A 95 -12.27 0.52 -8.17
N ILE A 96 -12.82 -0.68 -8.33
CA ILE A 96 -12.73 -1.72 -7.33
C ILE A 96 -11.96 -2.89 -7.93
N LEU A 97 -10.75 -3.13 -7.44
CA LEU A 97 -9.98 -4.32 -7.77
C LEU A 97 -10.60 -5.49 -7.04
N VAL A 98 -11.11 -6.46 -7.78
CA VAL A 98 -11.82 -7.60 -7.23
C VAL A 98 -10.94 -8.85 -7.28
N CYS A 99 -10.74 -9.50 -6.13
CA CYS A 99 -10.06 -10.79 -6.08
C CYS A 99 -10.87 -11.89 -6.80
N PRO A 100 -10.20 -12.90 -7.40
CA PRO A 100 -10.87 -14.05 -8.03
C PRO A 100 -11.86 -14.78 -7.10
N ALA A 101 -11.59 -14.80 -5.80
CA ALA A 101 -12.42 -15.49 -4.80
C ALA A 101 -13.70 -14.73 -4.40
N ALA A 102 -13.86 -13.46 -4.78
CA ALA A 102 -15.02 -12.68 -4.37
C ALA A 102 -16.32 -13.23 -4.99
N PRO A 103 -17.39 -13.46 -4.21
CA PRO A 103 -18.67 -13.95 -4.73
C PRO A 103 -19.25 -13.12 -5.88
N THR A 104 -19.75 -13.78 -6.93
CA THR A 104 -20.31 -13.11 -8.12
C THR A 104 -21.40 -12.10 -7.77
N TRP A 105 -22.30 -12.44 -6.85
CA TRP A 105 -23.41 -11.55 -6.46
C TRP A 105 -22.93 -10.24 -5.84
N GLN A 106 -21.82 -10.26 -5.08
CA GLN A 106 -21.21 -9.05 -4.51
C GLN A 106 -20.63 -8.17 -5.62
N ARG A 107 -20.00 -8.78 -6.63
CA ARG A 107 -19.49 -8.06 -7.82
C ARG A 107 -20.61 -7.37 -8.58
N GLU A 108 -21.70 -8.10 -8.85
CA GLU A 108 -22.85 -7.53 -9.56
C GLU A 108 -23.53 -6.42 -8.76
N ARG A 109 -23.63 -6.57 -7.43
CA ARG A 109 -24.15 -5.50 -6.57
C ARG A 109 -23.27 -4.26 -6.63
N LEU A 110 -21.94 -4.40 -6.57
CA LEU A 110 -21.02 -3.26 -6.66
C LEU A 110 -21.06 -2.58 -8.04
N ARG A 111 -21.24 -3.34 -9.13
CA ARG A 111 -21.51 -2.77 -10.47
C ARG A 111 -22.83 -1.99 -10.48
N ALA A 112 -23.89 -2.55 -9.89
CA ALA A 112 -25.18 -1.88 -9.77
C ALA A 112 -25.12 -0.62 -8.87
N ASP A 113 -24.20 -0.60 -7.90
CA ASP A 113 -23.87 0.58 -7.09
C ASP A 113 -23.07 1.63 -7.88
N GLY A 114 -22.71 1.37 -9.15
CA GLY A 114 -22.05 2.31 -10.05
C GLY A 114 -20.52 2.23 -10.08
N ALA A 115 -19.91 1.32 -9.32
CA ALA A 115 -18.46 1.16 -9.31
C ALA A 115 -17.93 0.49 -10.59
N THR A 116 -16.73 0.87 -11.00
CA THR A 116 -16.02 0.19 -12.10
C THR A 116 -15.26 -1.01 -11.53
N ILE A 117 -15.75 -2.22 -11.79
CA ILE A 117 -15.11 -3.46 -11.34
C ILE A 117 -13.92 -3.81 -12.23
N ILE A 118 -12.75 -3.96 -11.63
CA ILE A 118 -11.55 -4.50 -12.25
C ILE A 118 -11.31 -5.90 -11.71
N GLU A 119 -11.54 -6.92 -12.52
CA GLU A 119 -11.22 -8.29 -12.13
C GLU A 119 -9.71 -8.50 -12.18
N THR A 120 -9.14 -8.94 -11.06
CA THR A 120 -7.68 -9.11 -10.92
C THR A 120 -7.30 -10.58 -10.97
N ALA A 121 -6.15 -10.87 -11.59
CA ALA A 121 -5.54 -12.19 -11.53
C ALA A 121 -4.58 -12.27 -10.34
N ASP A 122 -4.57 -13.42 -9.66
CA ASP A 122 -3.65 -13.71 -8.56
C ASP A 122 -2.19 -13.39 -8.92
N LEU A 123 -1.44 -13.00 -7.90
CA LEU A 123 0.00 -12.82 -8.02
C LEU A 123 0.73 -14.10 -7.62
N ASN A 124 1.74 -14.48 -8.41
CA ASN A 124 2.60 -15.60 -8.08
C ASN A 124 3.61 -15.19 -6.99
N LEU A 125 3.19 -15.27 -5.73
CA LEU A 125 4.02 -14.92 -4.58
C LEU A 125 4.86 -16.12 -4.12
N PRO A 126 6.17 -15.94 -3.89
CA PRO A 126 7.01 -17.00 -3.35
C PRO A 126 6.56 -17.46 -1.96
N GLY A 127 6.66 -18.77 -1.68
CA GLY A 127 6.15 -19.37 -0.44
C GLY A 127 6.84 -18.93 0.86
N TRP A 128 7.94 -18.17 0.79
CA TRP A 128 8.57 -17.57 1.98
C TRP A 128 7.78 -16.38 2.50
N ILE A 129 7.00 -15.71 1.63
CA ILE A 129 6.07 -14.68 2.04
C ILE A 129 4.90 -15.45 2.63
N HIS A 130 4.67 -15.28 3.92
CA HIS A 130 3.53 -15.81 4.63
C HIS A 130 3.35 -15.02 5.92
N THR A 131 2.10 -14.91 6.36
CA THR A 131 1.75 -14.32 7.66
C THR A 131 0.84 -15.27 8.43
N GLY A 132 0.50 -14.92 9.67
CA GLY A 132 -0.50 -15.65 10.45
C GLY A 132 -1.95 -15.32 10.05
N VAL A 133 -2.16 -14.37 9.12
CA VAL A 133 -3.48 -13.87 8.72
C VAL A 133 -3.99 -14.68 7.53
N THR A 134 -5.24 -15.13 7.57
CA THR A 134 -5.87 -15.81 6.44
C THR A 134 -5.96 -14.86 5.24
N ARG A 135 -5.77 -15.36 4.02
CA ARG A 135 -5.88 -14.56 2.78
C ARG A 135 -4.92 -13.37 2.68
N TRP A 136 -3.82 -13.38 3.45
CA TRP A 136 -2.79 -12.34 3.42
C TRP A 136 -2.24 -12.04 2.01
N LYS A 137 -2.29 -13.02 1.11
CA LYS A 137 -1.86 -12.91 -0.30
C LYS A 137 -2.67 -11.89 -1.07
N ASP A 138 -3.95 -11.77 -0.74
CA ASP A 138 -4.91 -10.95 -1.47
C ASP A 138 -4.52 -9.46 -1.39
N GLN A 139 -3.92 -9.04 -0.27
CA GLN A 139 -3.46 -7.65 -0.12
C GLN A 139 -2.36 -7.27 -1.11
N PHE A 140 -1.58 -8.22 -1.63
CA PHE A 140 -0.60 -7.93 -2.67
C PHE A 140 -1.25 -7.61 -4.01
N LEU A 141 -2.54 -7.91 -4.24
CA LEU A 141 -3.21 -7.54 -5.48
C LEU A 141 -3.31 -6.03 -5.69
N LYS A 142 -3.14 -5.22 -4.64
CA LYS A 142 -2.94 -3.76 -4.75
C LYS A 142 -1.80 -3.42 -5.72
N LEU A 143 -0.78 -4.28 -5.86
CA LEU A 143 0.33 -4.08 -6.80
C LEU A 143 -0.13 -4.04 -8.28
N ARG A 144 -1.27 -4.64 -8.62
CA ARG A 144 -1.84 -4.59 -9.97
C ARG A 144 -2.18 -3.16 -10.42
N LEU A 145 -2.31 -2.21 -9.50
CA LEU A 145 -2.53 -0.80 -9.82
C LEU A 145 -1.39 -0.20 -10.64
N TRP A 146 -0.15 -0.67 -10.48
CA TRP A 146 0.96 -0.19 -11.29
C TRP A 146 0.88 -0.61 -12.76
N GLU A 147 0.13 -1.66 -13.09
CA GLU A 147 -0.07 -2.09 -14.47
C GLU A 147 -1.12 -1.25 -15.21
N MET A 148 -1.90 -0.42 -14.49
CA MET A 148 -2.98 0.40 -15.04
C MET A 148 -2.48 1.71 -15.69
N VAL A 149 -1.56 1.58 -16.64
CA VAL A 149 -0.88 2.68 -17.33
C VAL A 149 -1.77 3.56 -18.21
N GLN A 150 -3.07 3.27 -18.29
CA GLN A 150 -4.06 4.18 -18.88
C GLN A 150 -4.41 5.37 -17.96
N TYR A 151 -4.04 5.32 -16.68
CA TYR A 151 -4.19 6.42 -15.73
C TYR A 151 -2.85 7.12 -15.52
N ASP A 152 -2.88 8.45 -15.50
CA ASP A 152 -1.75 9.28 -15.13
C ASP A 152 -1.49 9.20 -13.62
N ARG A 153 -2.54 9.19 -12.77
CA ARG A 153 -2.43 8.95 -11.32
C ARG A 153 -3.58 8.11 -10.79
N ILE A 154 -3.28 7.33 -9.76
CA ILE A 154 -4.29 6.57 -9.00
C ILE A 154 -4.10 6.84 -7.52
N LEU A 155 -5.17 7.25 -6.84
CA LEU A 155 -5.25 7.23 -5.38
C LEU A 155 -5.85 5.89 -4.95
N TYR A 156 -5.11 5.13 -4.14
CA TYR A 156 -5.64 3.98 -3.44
C TYR A 156 -6.11 4.35 -2.03
N MET A 157 -7.27 3.82 -1.63
CA MET A 157 -7.74 3.83 -0.25
C MET A 157 -8.38 2.50 0.14
N ASP A 158 -8.15 2.04 1.37
CA ASP A 158 -8.79 0.83 1.91
C ASP A 158 -10.31 1.04 2.08
N ALA A 159 -11.07 -0.05 1.97
CA ALA A 159 -12.55 0.00 1.93
C ALA A 159 -13.18 0.55 3.20
N ASP A 160 -12.55 0.35 4.36
CA ASP A 160 -12.92 0.87 5.68
C ASP A 160 -12.54 2.34 5.88
N THR A 161 -12.56 3.13 4.81
CA THR A 161 -12.34 4.57 4.84
C THR A 161 -13.65 5.34 4.90
N THR A 162 -13.77 6.24 5.88
CA THR A 162 -14.90 7.17 6.01
C THR A 162 -14.50 8.57 5.55
N LEU A 163 -15.28 9.17 4.65
CA LEU A 163 -15.03 10.50 4.10
C LEU A 163 -15.80 11.57 4.91
N ALA A 164 -15.05 12.55 5.41
CA ALA A 164 -15.57 13.77 6.02
C ALA A 164 -15.76 14.92 5.00
N GLY A 165 -15.21 14.78 3.77
CA GLY A 165 -15.34 15.77 2.70
C GLY A 165 -14.90 15.25 1.34
N PRO A 166 -14.93 16.09 0.28
CA PRO A 166 -14.51 15.71 -1.06
C PRO A 166 -12.99 15.55 -1.16
N ILE A 167 -12.55 14.50 -1.86
CA ILE A 167 -11.14 14.08 -1.93
C ILE A 167 -10.43 14.47 -3.22
N ASP A 168 -11.15 14.82 -4.29
CA ASP A 168 -10.59 15.06 -5.64
C ASP A 168 -9.40 16.00 -5.70
N SER A 169 -9.42 17.07 -4.90
CA SER A 169 -8.38 18.09 -4.89
C SER A 169 -7.02 17.59 -4.37
N ILE A 170 -6.92 16.33 -3.94
CA ILE A 170 -5.63 15.71 -3.61
C ILE A 170 -4.72 15.57 -4.83
N PHE A 171 -5.30 15.40 -6.02
CA PHE A 171 -4.53 15.38 -7.26
C PHE A 171 -3.97 16.76 -7.63
N ASP A 172 -4.39 17.81 -6.93
CA ASP A 172 -3.86 19.16 -7.12
C ASP A 172 -2.55 19.43 -6.38
N GLU A 173 -2.14 18.55 -5.47
CA GLU A 173 -0.87 18.65 -4.78
C GLU A 173 0.32 18.62 -5.73
N GLU A 174 1.30 19.49 -5.50
CA GLU A 174 2.48 19.59 -6.36
C GLU A 174 3.28 18.29 -6.39
N ILE A 175 3.42 17.61 -5.24
CA ILE A 175 4.11 16.32 -5.14
C ILE A 175 3.37 15.17 -5.84
N VAL A 176 2.07 15.35 -6.12
CA VAL A 176 1.27 14.41 -6.92
C VAL A 176 1.41 14.75 -8.40
N LYS A 177 1.44 16.04 -8.75
CA LYS A 177 1.59 16.52 -10.13
C LYS A 177 2.97 16.21 -10.73
N LEU A 178 4.03 16.30 -9.93
CA LEU A 178 5.41 16.19 -10.39
C LEU A 178 6.04 14.83 -10.00
N PRO A 179 6.46 14.00 -10.97
CA PRO A 179 7.24 12.81 -10.67
C PRO A 179 8.56 13.12 -9.96
N ALA A 180 8.89 12.31 -8.96
CA ALA A 180 10.20 12.31 -8.34
C ALA A 180 11.22 11.62 -9.25
N THR A 181 12.50 11.94 -9.07
CA THR A 181 13.62 11.26 -9.73
C THR A 181 14.25 10.28 -8.76
N THR A 182 14.49 9.04 -9.20
CA THR A 182 15.22 8.05 -8.42
C THR A 182 16.64 8.54 -8.15
N LEU A 183 17.06 8.53 -6.88
CA LEU A 183 18.22 9.25 -6.40
C LEU A 183 19.55 8.54 -6.74
N PRO A 184 20.35 9.03 -7.72
CA PRO A 184 21.61 8.38 -8.10
C PRO A 184 22.67 8.46 -7.00
N SER A 185 22.58 9.49 -6.16
CA SER A 185 23.43 9.66 -4.98
C SER A 185 23.28 8.53 -3.95
N ARG A 186 22.20 7.74 -4.02
CA ARG A 186 21.93 6.59 -3.14
C ARG A 186 22.22 5.24 -3.81
N LYS A 187 23.23 5.17 -4.69
CA LYS A 187 23.60 3.94 -5.41
C LYS A 187 23.78 2.70 -4.52
N ALA A 188 24.30 2.86 -3.29
CA ALA A 188 24.46 1.74 -2.35
C ALA A 188 23.12 1.10 -1.91
N GLU A 189 22.02 1.82 -2.05
CA GLU A 189 20.67 1.37 -1.72
C GLU A 189 19.97 0.68 -2.88
N ILE A 190 20.53 0.74 -4.08
CA ILE A 190 20.08 0.05 -5.28
C ILE A 190 20.70 -1.34 -5.27
N LYS A 191 19.87 -2.37 -5.33
CA LYS A 191 20.31 -3.75 -5.13
C LYS A 191 20.39 -4.43 -6.48
N GLY A 192 21.58 -4.85 -6.87
CA GLY A 192 21.83 -5.45 -8.19
C GLY A 192 21.23 -6.84 -8.37
N ASP A 193 20.62 -7.41 -7.32
CA ASP A 193 19.84 -8.64 -7.41
C ASP A 193 18.33 -8.39 -7.60
N GLU A 194 17.86 -7.15 -7.49
CA GLU A 194 16.48 -6.73 -7.81
C GLU A 194 16.41 -6.26 -9.28
N ALA A 195 15.19 -6.16 -9.83
CA ALA A 195 15.01 -5.55 -11.15
C ALA A 195 15.39 -4.05 -11.12
N PRO A 196 15.74 -3.44 -12.28
CA PRO A 196 16.13 -2.04 -12.33
C PRO A 196 15.06 -1.12 -11.74
N LEU A 197 15.50 -0.06 -11.04
CA LEU A 197 14.58 0.97 -10.57
C LEU A 197 14.17 1.85 -11.75
N PRO A 198 12.90 2.28 -11.83
CA PRO A 198 12.50 3.30 -12.79
C PRO A 198 13.21 4.62 -12.50
N ALA A 199 13.48 5.41 -13.53
CA ALA A 199 14.14 6.71 -13.44
C ALA A 199 13.26 7.74 -12.75
N ASN A 200 11.94 7.64 -12.95
CA ASN A 200 10.95 8.47 -12.29
C ASN A 200 9.90 7.64 -11.58
N TYR A 201 9.33 8.19 -10.51
CA TYR A 201 8.24 7.55 -9.79
C TYR A 201 7.33 8.58 -9.14
N VAL A 202 6.10 8.19 -8.85
CA VAL A 202 5.25 8.85 -7.86
C VAL A 202 4.83 7.77 -6.89
N PHE A 203 5.17 7.97 -5.63
CA PHE A 203 4.62 7.23 -4.51
C PHE A 203 4.46 8.22 -3.35
N ALA A 204 3.25 8.75 -3.20
CA ALA A 204 2.91 9.71 -2.18
C ALA A 204 1.92 9.09 -1.19
N ALA A 205 2.12 9.27 0.11
CA ALA A 205 1.31 8.60 1.13
C ALA A 205 1.17 9.48 2.39
N ARG A 206 0.45 8.97 3.38
CA ARG A 206 0.34 9.57 4.71
C ARG A 206 1.09 8.75 5.75
N SER A 207 1.78 9.45 6.65
CA SER A 207 2.36 8.89 7.86
C SER A 207 1.34 8.05 8.63
N ASN A 208 1.77 6.89 9.12
CA ASN A 208 0.92 6.02 9.93
C ASN A 208 0.95 6.49 11.40
N ASN A 209 -0.19 6.95 11.90
CA ASN A 209 -0.37 7.43 13.27
C ASN A 209 -0.14 6.35 14.34
N GLU A 210 -0.09 5.07 13.95
CA GLU A 210 0.32 3.97 14.82
C GLU A 210 1.67 4.26 15.52
N PHE A 211 2.58 4.96 14.84
CA PHE A 211 3.90 5.28 15.35
C PHE A 211 3.99 6.64 16.06
N THR A 212 2.88 7.36 16.21
CA THR A 212 2.83 8.70 16.81
C THR A 212 1.83 8.80 17.97
N GLY A 213 1.44 7.67 18.56
CA GLY A 213 0.51 7.62 19.69
C GLY A 213 -0.87 7.08 19.34
N GLN A 214 -1.05 6.47 18.16
CA GLN A 214 -2.32 5.87 17.72
C GLN A 214 -3.44 6.89 17.86
N ARG A 215 -4.47 6.60 18.67
CA ARG A 215 -5.63 7.48 18.86
C ARG A 215 -5.33 8.76 19.64
N ASP A 216 -4.26 8.75 20.43
CA ASP A 216 -3.83 9.88 21.26
C ASP A 216 -2.74 10.74 20.59
N HIS A 217 -2.52 10.55 19.28
CA HIS A 217 -1.52 11.31 18.54
C HIS A 217 -1.77 12.83 18.58
N PRO A 218 -0.72 13.67 18.53
CA PRO A 218 -0.87 15.12 18.49
C PRO A 218 -1.42 15.59 17.14
N PHE A 219 -2.11 16.73 17.12
CA PHE A 219 -2.67 17.31 15.89
C PHE A 219 -2.02 18.67 15.55
N PRO A 220 -1.54 18.88 14.31
CA PRO A 220 -1.41 17.89 13.24
C PRO A 220 -0.36 16.80 13.57
N PRO A 221 -0.51 15.57 13.03
CA PRO A 221 0.42 14.47 13.32
C PRO A 221 1.82 14.76 12.76
N PRO A 222 2.89 14.46 13.51
CA PRO A 222 4.26 14.60 13.02
C PRO A 222 4.56 13.57 11.93
N PRO A 223 5.46 13.87 10.98
CA PRO A 223 5.90 12.90 9.99
C PRO A 223 6.56 11.67 10.62
N THR A 224 6.32 10.51 10.04
CA THR A 224 6.93 9.23 10.43
C THR A 224 7.87 8.70 9.35
N THR A 225 8.60 7.64 9.68
CA THR A 225 9.39 6.87 8.72
C THR A 225 8.52 5.93 7.87
N LEU A 226 7.42 5.43 8.43
CA LEU A 226 6.52 4.45 7.81
C LEU A 226 5.15 5.07 7.50
N PHE A 227 4.67 4.84 6.28
CA PHE A 227 3.35 5.27 5.83
C PHE A 227 2.28 4.17 6.05
N SER A 228 1.01 4.54 5.90
CA SER A 228 -0.11 3.60 5.83
C SER A 228 -0.30 3.05 4.42
N ALA A 229 -0.36 1.73 4.26
CA ALA A 229 -0.68 1.10 2.97
C ALA A 229 -2.18 1.14 2.62
N GLY A 230 -3.00 1.73 3.49
CA GLY A 230 -4.41 1.99 3.21
C GLY A 230 -4.69 3.36 2.61
N PHE A 231 -3.67 4.19 2.37
CA PHE A 231 -3.84 5.47 1.69
C PHE A 231 -2.56 5.92 0.99
N TRP A 232 -2.56 5.87 -0.34
CA TRP A 232 -1.39 6.26 -1.14
C TRP A 232 -1.73 6.55 -2.60
N ILE A 233 -0.90 7.36 -3.25
CA ILE A 233 -1.04 7.79 -4.64
C ILE A 233 0.17 7.31 -5.43
N ILE A 234 -0.09 6.75 -6.60
CA ILE A 234 0.95 6.37 -7.55
C ILE A 234 0.76 7.01 -8.92
N ALA A 235 1.86 7.03 -9.66
CA ALA A 235 1.83 6.98 -11.11
C ALA A 235 2.04 5.51 -11.52
N PRO A 236 1.08 4.87 -12.20
CA PRO A 236 1.25 3.53 -12.72
C PRO A 236 2.48 3.42 -13.65
N SER A 237 3.24 2.33 -13.52
CA SER A 237 4.41 2.02 -14.32
C SER A 237 4.67 0.51 -14.28
N LYS A 238 4.80 -0.12 -15.44
CA LYS A 238 5.11 -1.55 -15.54
C LYS A 238 6.49 -1.87 -14.99
N GLU A 239 7.44 -0.96 -15.17
CA GLU A 239 8.79 -1.03 -14.64
C GLU A 239 8.79 -1.02 -13.10
N MET A 240 7.95 -0.16 -12.49
CA MET A 240 7.77 -0.17 -11.05
C MET A 240 7.10 -1.47 -10.58
N PHE A 241 6.12 -1.99 -11.33
CA PHE A 241 5.52 -3.30 -11.03
C PHE A 241 6.58 -4.43 -11.08
N ASP A 242 7.38 -4.49 -12.13
CA ASP A 242 8.46 -5.46 -12.30
C ASP A 242 9.48 -5.36 -11.15
N TYR A 243 9.83 -4.13 -10.74
CA TYR A 243 10.65 -3.90 -9.56
C TYR A 243 10.02 -4.48 -8.29
N LEU A 244 8.78 -4.09 -7.96
CA LEU A 244 8.09 -4.56 -6.76
C LEU A 244 7.95 -6.09 -6.74
N MET A 245 7.65 -6.70 -7.89
CA MET A 245 7.57 -8.15 -8.03
C MET A 245 8.94 -8.81 -7.88
N SER A 246 10.02 -8.23 -8.40
CA SER A 246 11.38 -8.77 -8.23
C SER A 246 11.76 -8.84 -6.75
N VAL A 247 11.41 -7.82 -5.95
CA VAL A 247 11.66 -7.77 -4.50
C VAL A 247 11.01 -8.95 -3.77
N THR A 248 9.82 -9.39 -4.21
CA THR A 248 9.15 -10.57 -3.64
C THR A 248 9.96 -11.87 -3.82
N GLY A 249 10.82 -11.93 -4.84
CA GLY A 249 11.73 -13.05 -5.12
C GLY A 249 12.84 -13.25 -4.07
N HIS A 250 13.14 -12.23 -3.26
CA HIS A 250 14.27 -12.24 -2.34
C HIS A 250 13.85 -12.50 -0.90
N ARG A 251 14.14 -13.71 -0.41
CA ARG A 251 13.85 -14.11 0.96
C ARG A 251 14.48 -13.13 1.97
N ARG A 252 13.67 -12.65 2.93
CA ARG A 252 14.07 -11.70 4.00
C ARG A 252 14.45 -10.30 3.50
N ARG A 253 14.12 -9.95 2.26
CA ARG A 253 14.32 -8.57 1.77
C ARG A 253 13.47 -7.55 2.53
N PHE A 254 12.26 -7.98 2.91
CA PHE A 254 11.37 -7.29 3.83
C PHE A 254 10.78 -8.29 4.83
N ASN A 255 10.20 -7.78 5.92
CA ASN A 255 9.48 -8.60 6.89
C ASN A 255 8.00 -8.67 6.48
N PRO A 256 7.44 -9.83 6.10
CA PRO A 256 6.09 -9.91 5.55
C PRO A 256 4.96 -9.73 6.58
N THR A 257 5.24 -9.44 7.86
CA THR A 257 4.21 -9.34 8.92
C THR A 257 3.03 -8.44 8.55
N THR A 258 3.26 -7.26 7.97
CA THR A 258 2.20 -6.36 7.49
C THR A 258 1.99 -6.45 5.97
N MET A 259 2.23 -7.63 5.41
CA MET A 259 1.89 -7.99 4.02
C MET A 259 2.57 -7.07 3.00
N GLU A 260 1.80 -6.52 2.06
CA GLU A 260 2.24 -5.57 1.03
C GLU A 260 2.75 -4.26 1.64
N GLN A 261 2.22 -3.82 2.79
CA GLN A 261 2.72 -2.61 3.46
C GLN A 261 4.22 -2.73 3.76
N SER A 262 4.70 -3.89 4.18
CA SER A 262 6.13 -4.11 4.41
C SER A 262 6.96 -4.09 3.13
N LEU A 263 6.42 -4.65 2.04
CA LEU A 263 7.05 -4.60 0.73
C LEU A 263 7.18 -3.14 0.27
N LEU A 264 6.09 -2.37 0.35
CA LEU A 264 6.05 -0.98 -0.07
C LEU A 264 6.94 -0.12 0.84
N ASN A 265 6.93 -0.34 2.16
CA ASN A 265 7.85 0.35 3.07
C ASN A 265 9.30 0.04 2.74
N TYR A 266 9.65 -1.18 2.35
CA TYR A 266 11.00 -1.48 1.86
C TYR A 266 11.32 -0.71 0.57
N ALA A 267 10.45 -0.82 -0.44
CA ALA A 267 10.66 -0.23 -1.76
C ALA A 267 10.81 1.30 -1.69
N PHE A 268 9.98 1.94 -0.87
CA PHE A 268 9.88 3.39 -0.79
C PHE A 268 10.43 3.99 0.51
N ARG A 269 11.22 3.24 1.29
CA ARG A 269 11.81 3.70 2.57
C ARG A 269 12.55 5.03 2.44
N ARG A 270 12.53 5.85 3.50
CA ARG A 270 13.09 7.22 3.51
C ARG A 270 14.58 7.28 3.16
N GLU A 271 15.32 6.23 3.51
CA GLU A 271 16.74 6.06 3.26
C GLU A 271 17.06 5.43 1.89
N GLY A 272 16.06 4.88 1.19
CA GLY A 272 16.22 4.18 -0.09
C GLY A 272 16.39 5.13 -1.29
N ALA A 273 16.56 4.57 -2.49
CA ALA A 273 16.73 5.39 -3.70
C ALA A 273 15.44 6.05 -4.20
N MET A 274 14.27 5.58 -3.74
CA MET A 274 12.95 6.08 -4.11
C MET A 274 12.11 6.41 -2.85
N PRO A 275 12.52 7.36 -2.00
CA PRO A 275 11.77 7.66 -0.78
C PRO A 275 10.34 8.11 -1.10
N TRP A 276 9.36 7.63 -0.33
CA TRP A 276 7.98 8.07 -0.43
C TRP A 276 7.83 9.56 -0.11
N MET A 277 6.85 10.21 -0.73
CA MET A 277 6.53 11.63 -0.55
C MET A 277 5.33 11.79 0.38
N GLU A 278 5.37 12.78 1.27
CA GLU A 278 4.33 12.99 2.27
C GLU A 278 3.28 13.97 1.75
N VAL A 279 2.04 13.51 1.53
CA VAL A 279 0.91 14.42 1.24
C VAL A 279 0.46 15.14 2.51
N ASN A 280 -0.23 16.27 2.37
CA ASN A 280 -0.67 17.08 3.50
C ASN A 280 -1.48 16.26 4.53
N TYR A 281 -1.32 16.56 5.82
CA TYR A 281 -2.00 15.86 6.91
C TYR A 281 -3.52 15.81 6.74
N ARG A 282 -4.11 16.82 6.09
CA ARG A 282 -5.56 16.92 5.87
C ARG A 282 -6.16 15.80 5.04
N TRP A 283 -5.37 14.96 4.37
CA TRP A 283 -5.93 13.97 3.45
C TRP A 283 -6.33 12.67 4.11
N SER A 284 -5.49 12.15 5.01
CA SER A 284 -5.78 10.89 5.68
C SER A 284 -5.14 10.78 7.05
N ALA A 285 -5.90 10.21 7.98
CA ALA A 285 -5.46 9.81 9.30
C ALA A 285 -5.82 8.34 9.52
N THR A 286 -4.83 7.53 9.91
CA THR A 286 -5.08 6.25 10.59
C THR A 286 -5.31 6.51 12.07
N TRP A 287 -5.98 5.60 12.78
CA TRP A 287 -6.32 5.80 14.19
C TRP A 287 -6.99 7.17 14.46
N PRO A 288 -8.01 7.55 13.67
CA PRO A 288 -8.56 8.89 13.71
C PRO A 288 -9.19 9.21 15.07
N ASN A 289 -9.09 10.47 15.48
CA ASN A 289 -9.77 11.03 16.64
C ASN A 289 -10.55 12.29 16.27
N LEU A 290 -11.24 12.89 17.24
CA LEU A 290 -12.05 14.09 17.01
C LEU A 290 -11.23 15.30 16.52
N LYS A 291 -9.95 15.41 16.92
CA LYS A 291 -9.08 16.51 16.48
C LYS A 291 -8.79 16.40 14.98
N ASP A 292 -8.70 15.19 14.43
CA ASP A 292 -8.55 15.00 12.98
C ASP A 292 -9.79 15.50 12.23
N LEU A 293 -10.98 15.13 12.71
CA LEU A 293 -12.24 15.56 12.11
C LEU A 293 -12.40 17.10 12.20
N GLU A 294 -12.23 17.67 13.39
CA GLU A 294 -12.28 19.12 13.62
C GLU A 294 -11.22 19.89 12.83
N GLY A 295 -10.05 19.27 12.67
CA GLY A 295 -8.92 19.80 11.92
C GLY A 295 -9.02 19.65 10.40
N GLY A 296 -10.14 19.11 9.90
CA GLY A 296 -10.45 19.04 8.47
C GLY A 296 -9.77 17.89 7.72
N VAL A 297 -9.45 16.79 8.41
CA VAL A 297 -8.99 15.57 7.75
C VAL A 297 -10.13 14.96 6.91
N VAL A 298 -9.86 14.74 5.63
CA VAL A 298 -10.85 14.35 4.63
C VAL A 298 -11.19 12.87 4.70
N THR A 299 -10.21 12.00 4.91
CA THR A 299 -10.41 10.55 5.01
C THR A 299 -9.96 10.02 6.38
N LEU A 300 -10.85 9.27 7.02
CA LEU A 300 -10.63 8.67 8.33
C LEU A 300 -10.56 7.15 8.13
N HIS A 301 -9.36 6.59 8.26
CA HIS A 301 -9.09 5.18 7.97
C HIS A 301 -9.08 4.37 9.28
N GLU A 302 -10.21 3.72 9.54
CA GLU A 302 -10.46 2.81 10.66
C GLU A 302 -11.81 2.11 10.45
N LYS A 303 -12.02 0.95 11.07
CA LYS A 303 -13.30 0.25 11.07
C LYS A 303 -14.34 0.94 11.95
N LEU A 304 -14.70 2.17 11.61
CA LEU A 304 -15.60 3.05 12.36
C LEU A 304 -17.03 2.48 12.52
N GLN A 305 -17.35 1.35 11.90
CA GLN A 305 -18.56 0.61 12.25
C GLN A 305 -18.58 0.18 13.73
N TRP A 306 -17.42 -0.08 14.34
CA TRP A 306 -17.31 -0.48 15.75
C TRP A 306 -16.02 -0.01 16.47
N GLU A 307 -15.04 0.53 15.75
CA GLU A 307 -13.81 1.09 16.33
C GLU A 307 -13.85 2.62 16.42
N GLY A 308 -13.01 3.18 17.29
CA GLY A 308 -12.82 4.64 17.40
C GLY A 308 -13.88 5.37 18.25
N PRO A 309 -13.78 6.71 18.36
CA PRO A 309 -14.72 7.54 19.12
C PRO A 309 -16.16 7.40 18.61
N VAL A 310 -17.13 7.47 19.52
CA VAL A 310 -18.57 7.27 19.22
C VAL A 310 -19.04 8.22 18.11
N GLU A 311 -18.58 9.45 18.12
CA GLU A 311 -18.91 10.47 17.13
C GLU A 311 -18.42 10.09 15.72
N LEU A 312 -17.23 9.49 15.61
CA LEU A 312 -16.71 8.99 14.34
C LEU A 312 -17.45 7.73 13.88
N GLN A 313 -17.88 6.89 14.83
CA GLN A 313 -18.74 5.76 14.52
C GLN A 313 -20.11 6.22 14.00
N ASP A 314 -20.69 7.24 14.62
CA ASP A 314 -21.97 7.80 14.21
C ASP A 314 -21.88 8.49 12.84
N LEU A 315 -20.73 9.07 12.50
CA LEU A 315 -20.45 9.54 11.14
C LEU A 315 -20.53 8.39 10.13
N TRP A 316 -19.87 7.26 10.39
CA TRP A 316 -19.95 6.09 9.50
C TRP A 316 -21.37 5.52 9.40
N LYS A 317 -22.07 5.38 10.54
CA LYS A 317 -23.46 4.88 10.57
C LYS A 317 -24.40 5.79 9.77
N GLU A 318 -24.20 7.10 9.83
CA GLU A 318 -24.96 8.05 9.03
C GLU A 318 -24.68 7.88 7.53
N LYS A 319 -23.42 7.68 7.12
CA LYS A 319 -23.08 7.35 5.72
C LYS A 319 -23.77 6.07 5.25
N LYS A 320 -23.75 5.03 6.08
CA LYS A 320 -24.45 3.77 5.80
C LYS A 320 -25.96 3.97 5.68
N ARG A 321 -26.59 4.70 6.60
CA ARG A 321 -28.03 4.99 6.55
C ARG A 321 -28.43 5.74 5.28
N LYS A 322 -27.63 6.72 4.86
CA LYS A 322 -27.85 7.47 3.61
C LYS A 322 -27.71 6.58 2.38
N MET A 323 -26.70 5.71 2.35
CA MET A 323 -26.52 4.71 1.30
C MET A 323 -27.74 3.80 1.18
N ASP A 324 -28.18 3.22 2.30
CA ASP A 324 -29.31 2.29 2.33
C ASP A 324 -30.59 2.97 1.81
N ALA A 325 -30.85 4.22 2.21
CA ALA A 325 -31.97 5.02 1.70
C ALA A 325 -31.86 5.30 0.19
N PHE A 326 -30.69 5.72 -0.29
CA PHE A 326 -30.45 6.04 -1.69
C PHE A 326 -30.70 4.85 -2.62
N PHE A 327 -30.23 3.66 -2.25
CA PHE A 327 -30.45 2.46 -3.07
C PHE A 327 -31.84 1.86 -2.91
N ALA A 328 -32.53 2.08 -1.79
CA ALA A 328 -33.92 1.69 -1.61
C ALA A 328 -34.88 2.49 -2.53
N GLU A 329 -34.61 3.78 -2.76
CA GLU A 329 -35.41 4.62 -3.68
C GLU A 329 -35.22 4.27 -5.17
N LYS A 330 -34.12 3.59 -5.50
CA LYS A 330 -33.75 3.23 -6.89
C LYS A 330 -34.04 1.77 -7.25
N SER A 331 -34.44 0.96 -6.28
CA SER A 331 -34.83 -0.45 -6.46
C SER A 331 -36.34 -0.53 -6.70
#